data_AF-A0A4S2JUH5-F1
#
_entry.id   AF-A0A4S2JUH5-F1
#
_cell.length_a   1.000
_cell.length_b   1.000
_cell.length_c   1.000
_cell.angle_alpha   90.00
_cell.angle_beta   90.00
_cell.angle_gamma   90.00
#
_symmetry.space_group_name_H-M   'P 1'
#
loop_
_entity.id
_entity.type
_entity.pdbx_description
1 polymer ?
#
loop_
_entity_poly.entity_id
_entity_poly.type
_entity_poly.pdbx_seq_one_letter_code
_entity_poly.pdbx_strand_id
1 'polypeptide(L)' 'MTSCGQGNTPLHYAARESCREAITLFLKHGSCIGYMNRFNEPPIAQIPTNTLLEHFDNCVQLKDESCLLYTSRCV' A
#
# COMPACT_ATOMS: atom_id res chain seq x y z
N MET A 1 16.80 -14.74 24.61
CA MET A 1 17.09 -14.44 23.19
C MET A 1 16.20 -13.28 22.74
N THR A 2 16.53 -12.03 23.10
CA THR A 2 15.73 -10.86 22.68
C THR A 2 16.41 -10.22 21.49
N SER A 3 16.11 -10.71 20.29
CA SER A 3 16.56 -10.02 19.08
C SER A 3 15.72 -8.75 18.91
N CYS A 4 16.26 -7.60 19.29
CA CYS A 4 15.55 -6.32 19.45
C CYS A 4 15.05 -5.64 18.15
N GLY A 5 14.87 -6.39 17.06
CA GLY A 5 14.38 -5.85 15.79
C GLY A 5 13.18 -6.64 15.30
N GLN A 6 12.05 -5.96 15.08
CA GLN A 6 10.81 -6.58 14.59
C GLN A 6 10.88 -6.90 13.08
N GLY A 7 11.91 -6.43 12.35
CA GLY A 7 11.99 -6.55 10.89
C GLY A 7 11.10 -5.56 10.14
N ASN A 8 10.64 -4.51 10.83
CA ASN A 8 9.78 -3.48 10.27
C ASN A 8 10.55 -2.58 9.29
N THR A 9 9.94 -2.32 8.14
CA THR A 9 10.35 -1.25 7.20
C THR A 9 9.84 0.11 7.70
N PRO A 10 10.35 1.24 7.19
CA PRO A 10 9.79 2.57 7.51
C PRO A 10 8.27 2.65 7.29
N LEU A 11 7.75 1.97 6.27
CA LEU A 11 6.32 1.92 5.99
C LEU A 11 5.53 1.14 7.05
N HIS A 12 6.11 0.11 7.70
CA HIS A 12 5.43 -0.55 8.83
C HIS A 12 5.19 0.42 9.98
N TYR A 13 6.19 1.25 10.29
CA TYR A 13 6.05 2.24 11.35
C TYR A 13 5.02 3.31 10.98
N ALA A 14 5.07 3.84 9.76
CA ALA A 14 4.07 4.82 9.31
C ALA A 14 2.64 4.26 9.29
N ALA A 15 2.46 3.01 8.86
CA ALA A 15 1.18 2.32 8.87
C ALA A 15 0.65 2.13 10.31
N ARG A 16 1.51 1.67 11.22
CA ARG A 16 1.15 1.44 12.63
C ARG A 16 0.71 2.73 13.32
N GLU A 17 1.40 3.84 13.08
CA GLU A 17 1.04 5.14 13.64
C GLU A 17 -0.07 5.86 12.84
N SER A 18 -0.60 5.24 11.78
CA SER A 18 -1.60 5.83 10.87
C SER A 18 -1.22 7.22 10.34
N CYS A 19 0.09 7.46 10.17
CA CYS A 19 0.61 8.75 9.70
C CYS A 19 0.41 8.87 8.19
N ARG A 20 -0.69 9.48 7.77
CA ARG A 20 -1.11 9.57 6.37
C ARG A 20 -0.05 10.24 5.49
N GLU A 21 0.55 11.35 5.92
CA GLU A 21 1.57 12.02 5.11
C GLU A 21 2.78 11.10 4.86
N ALA A 22 3.24 10.39 5.89
CA ALA A 22 4.35 9.46 5.76
C ALA A 22 4.00 8.26 4.87
N ILE A 23 2.81 7.68 5.04
CA ILE A 23 2.30 6.60 4.19
C ILE A 23 2.27 7.05 2.72
N THR A 24 1.64 8.18 2.43
CA THR A 24 1.54 8.72 1.06
C THR A 24 2.92 9.00 0.46
N LEU A 25 3.84 9.58 1.24
CA LEU A 25 5.21 9.83 0.78
C LEU A 25 5.91 8.53 0.39
N PHE A 26 5.85 7.52 1.26
CA PHE A 26 6.48 6.22 1.01
C PHE A 26 5.87 5.48 -0.17
N LEU A 27 4.54 5.49 -0.30
CA LEU A 27 3.85 4.88 -1.44
C LEU A 27 4.23 5.59 -2.76
N LYS A 28 4.28 6.93 -2.77
CA LYS A 28 4.71 7.74 -3.94
C LYS A 28 6.13 7.42 -4.40
N HIS A 29 7.02 7.06 -3.48
CA HIS A 29 8.39 6.63 -3.79
C HIS A 29 8.52 5.15 -4.17
N GLY A 30 7.42 4.42 -4.30
CA GLY A 30 7.43 3.01 -4.70
C GLY A 30 7.87 2.05 -3.59
N SER A 31 7.60 2.40 -2.33
CA SER A 31 7.93 1.53 -1.19
C SER A 31 7.28 0.15 -1.34
N CYS A 32 8.03 -0.91 -1.02
CA CYS A 32 7.50 -2.26 -1.07
C CYS A 32 6.42 -2.47 0.00
N ILE A 33 5.18 -2.62 -0.45
CA ILE A 33 4.01 -2.81 0.42
C ILE A 33 3.83 -4.26 0.88
N GLY A 34 4.56 -5.21 0.28
CA GLY A 34 4.46 -6.66 0.56
C GLY A 34 5.63 -7.25 1.34
N TYR A 35 6.61 -6.45 1.77
CA TYR A 35 7.76 -6.95 2.53
C TYR A 35 7.32 -7.38 3.93
N MET A 36 7.56 -8.64 4.30
CA MET A 36 7.11 -9.17 5.58
C MET A 36 8.12 -8.90 6.71
N ASN A 37 7.62 -8.47 7.86
CA ASN A 37 8.41 -8.39 9.09
C ASN A 37 8.61 -9.79 9.72
N ARG A 38 9.22 -9.86 10.91
CA ARG A 38 9.46 -11.13 11.63
C ARG A 38 8.18 -11.77 12.18
N PHE A 39 7.08 -11.05 12.19
CA PHE A 39 5.74 -11.56 12.52
C PHE A 39 4.99 -12.04 11.27
N ASN A 40 5.66 -12.06 10.11
CA ASN A 40 5.06 -12.41 8.82
C ASN A 40 3.92 -11.45 8.40
N GLU A 41 3.99 -10.20 8.88
CA GLU A 41 3.05 -9.14 8.55
C GLU A 41 3.67 -8.21 7.51
N PRO A 42 2.97 -7.89 6.41
CA PRO A 42 3.39 -6.83 5.49
C PRO A 42 2.94 -5.45 6.01
N PRO A 43 3.60 -4.35 5.59
CA PRO A 43 3.25 -3.02 6.06
C PRO A 43 1.85 -2.59 5.63
N ILE A 44 1.36 -3.10 4.49
CA ILE A 44 0.01 -2.82 4.00
C ILE A 44 -1.09 -3.33 4.92
N ALA A 45 -0.82 -4.36 5.75
CA ALA A 45 -1.81 -4.94 6.65
C ALA A 45 -2.38 -3.93 7.66
N GLN A 46 -1.62 -2.88 7.96
CA GLN A 46 -2.01 -1.82 8.90
C GLN A 46 -2.36 -0.50 8.20
N ILE A 47 -2.34 -0.44 6.86
CA ILE A 47 -2.71 0.78 6.13
C ILE A 47 -4.23 0.83 5.93
N PRO A 48 -4.91 1.92 6.33
CA PRO A 48 -6.33 2.09 6.08
C PRO A 48 -6.68 2.05 4.58
N THR A 49 -7.75 1.33 4.23
CA THR A 49 -8.21 1.17 2.84
C THR A 49 -8.47 2.51 2.15
N ASN A 50 -9.03 3.49 2.86
CA ASN A 50 -9.28 4.83 2.31
C ASN A 50 -7.99 5.52 1.83
N THR A 51 -6.88 5.35 2.54
CA THR A 51 -5.57 5.93 2.19
C THR A 51 -4.97 5.25 0.96
N LEU A 52 -5.17 3.94 0.83
CA LEU A 52 -4.74 3.18 -0.34
C LEU A 52 -5.57 3.57 -1.58
N LEU A 53 -6.89 3.66 -1.44
CA LEU A 53 -7.78 4.05 -2.54
C LEU A 53 -7.38 5.41 -3.09
N GLU A 54 -7.24 6.42 -2.23
CA GLU A 54 -6.80 7.74 -2.66
C GLU A 54 -5.42 7.74 -3.34
N HIS A 55 -4.50 6.88 -2.89
CA HIS A 55 -3.19 6.78 -3.53
C HIS A 55 -3.27 6.09 -4.91
N PHE A 56 -3.99 4.97 -5.01
CA PHE A 56 -4.08 4.18 -6.24
C PHE A 56 -4.93 4.88 -7.31
N ASP A 57 -6.00 5.59 -6.94
CA ASP A 57 -6.83 6.38 -7.86
C ASP A 57 -6.00 7.47 -8.56
N ASN A 58 -4.95 7.99 -7.90
CA ASN A 58 -4.05 8.98 -8.45
C ASN A 58 -2.91 8.38 -9.31
N CYS A 59 -2.58 7.10 -9.13
CA CYS A 59 -1.43 6.46 -9.78
C CYS A 59 -1.81 5.53 -10.94
N VAL A 60 -3.02 4.95 -10.92
CA VAL A 60 -3.53 4.15 -12.03
C VAL A 60 -4.18 5.08 -13.04
N GLN A 61 -3.35 5.73 -13.86
CA GLN A 61 -3.84 6.26 -15.12
C GLN A 61 -4.17 5.06 -16.01
N LEU A 62 -5.46 4.73 -16.11
CA LEU A 62 -5.94 3.89 -17.20
C LEU A 62 -5.55 4.60 -18.49
N LYS A 63 -4.47 4.12 -19.14
CA LYS A 63 -4.10 4.60 -20.47
C LYS A 63 -5.22 4.18 -21.41
N ASP A 64 -5.96 5.19 -21.82
CA ASP A 64 -6.95 5.22 -22.87
C ASP A 64 -8.22 4.40 -22.64
N GLU A 65 -9.32 5.14 -22.68
CA GLU A 65 -10.71 4.78 -23.00
C GLU A 65 -10.86 4.08 -24.37
N SER A 66 -9.87 3.27 -24.77
CA SER A 66 -9.89 2.47 -26.00
C SER A 66 -10.03 0.97 -25.72
N CYS A 67 -9.85 0.54 -24.46
CA CYS A 67 -9.94 -0.86 -24.05
C CYS A 67 -11.24 -1.22 -23.28
N LEU A 68 -12.32 -0.43 -23.42
CA LEU A 68 -13.66 -0.79 -22.91
C LEU A 68 -14.49 -1.63 -23.90
N LEU A 69 -13.84 -2.26 -24.88
CA LEU A 69 -14.47 -3.23 -25.79
C LEU A 69 -14.05 -4.66 -25.44
N TYR A 70 -14.17 -5.07 -24.17
CA TYR A 70 -14.47 -6.47 -23.86
C TYR A 70 -15.09 -6.64 -22.47
N THR A 71 -16.42 -6.62 -22.47
CA THR A 71 -17.31 -7.51 -21.71
C THR A 71 -16.96 -7.80 -20.25
N SER A 72 -17.74 -7.21 -19.34
CA SER A 72 -18.47 -8.00 -18.35
C SER A 72 -19.67 -7.19 -17.88
N ARG A 73 -20.83 -7.61 -18.38
CA ARG A 73 -22.14 -7.21 -17.89
C ARG A 73 -22.14 -7.45 -16.38
N CYS A 74 -22.09 -6.38 -15.59
CA CYS A 74 -22.49 -6.46 -14.19
C CYS A 74 -23.94 -6.98 -14.20
N VAL A 75 -24.12 -8.18 -13.68
CA VAL A 75 -25.43 -8.80 -13.47
C VAL A 75 -26.17 -8.04 -12.37
#